data_AF-A0A2I1BUM5-F1
#
_entry.id   AF-A0A2I1BUM5-F1
#
_cell.length_a   1.000
_cell.length_b   1.000
_cell.length_c   1.000
_cell.angle_alpha   90.00
_cell.angle_beta   90.00
_cell.angle_gamma   90.00
#
_symmetry.space_group_name_H-M   'P 1'
#
loop_
_entity.id
_entity.type
_entity.pdbx_description
1 polymer ?
#
loop_
_entity_poly.entity_id
_entity_poly.type
_entity_poly.pdbx_seq_one_letter_code
_entity_poly.pdbx_strand_id
1 'polypeptide(L)'
;MGLASIASSAYPRWNDGPAVQSVARGRLWFLDRLYPASTSYLMPFSVRLRGPLRHEALQAALHTVEQCHETLRTTFYQHGGTGMQVVHPFEPRGLKVVHMPPNDQETLCEALRHEQTRPFDLEAEPGWRV
;
A
#
# COMPACT_ATOMS: atom_id res chain seq x y z
N MET A 1 0.11 33.79 -34.26
CA MET A 1 0.03 32.33 -34.45
C MET A 1 0.12 31.70 -33.07
N GLY A 2 -1.03 31.31 -32.50
CA GLY A 2 -1.14 30.88 -31.10
C GLY A 2 -0.81 29.40 -30.94
N LEU A 3 0.05 29.07 -29.98
CA LEU A 3 0.23 27.71 -29.51
C LEU A 3 -0.76 27.48 -28.38
N ALA A 4 -1.71 26.59 -28.64
CA ALA A 4 -2.69 26.13 -27.67
C ALA A 4 -1.97 25.47 -26.49
N SER A 5 -2.11 26.09 -25.31
CA SER A 5 -1.77 25.48 -24.03
C SER A 5 -2.65 24.24 -23.84
N ILE A 6 -2.04 23.05 -23.88
CA ILE A 6 -2.72 21.83 -23.47
C ILE A 6 -2.92 21.95 -21.97
N ALA A 7 -4.15 22.27 -21.56
CA ALA A 7 -4.54 22.28 -20.16
C ALA A 7 -4.28 20.88 -19.59
N SER A 8 -3.24 20.78 -18.76
CA SER A 8 -2.98 19.60 -17.96
C SER A 8 -4.18 19.39 -17.05
N SER A 9 -4.92 18.31 -17.30
CA SER A 9 -6.03 17.86 -16.45
C SER A 9 -5.54 17.86 -14.99
N ALA A 10 -6.15 18.71 -14.18
CA ALA A 10 -5.81 18.95 -12.79
C ALA A 10 -6.07 17.68 -11.96
N TYR A 11 -5.08 16.80 -11.87
CA TYR A 11 -4.98 15.89 -10.74
C TYR A 11 -4.35 16.69 -9.59
N PRO A 12 -5.08 16.95 -8.49
CA PRO A 12 -4.52 17.71 -7.37
C PRO A 12 -3.33 16.94 -6.79
N ARG A 13 -2.16 17.57 -6.78
CA ARG A 13 -0.98 17.09 -6.04
C ARG A 13 -0.78 17.92 -4.77
N TRP A 14 -1.05 17.27 -3.64
CA TRP A 14 -0.09 17.07 -2.54
C TRP A 14 0.05 18.05 -1.36
N ASN A 15 -0.94 18.87 -0.96
CA ASN A 15 -0.90 19.45 0.40
C ASN A 15 -2.22 19.94 1.05
N ASP A 16 -3.39 19.63 0.49
CA ASP A 16 -4.65 20.26 0.92
C ASP A 16 -5.43 19.49 2.01
N GLY A 17 -4.79 18.54 2.68
CA GLY A 17 -5.46 17.67 3.65
C GLY A 17 -6.34 16.60 2.97
N PRO A 18 -7.41 16.14 3.63
CA PRO A 18 -8.27 15.09 3.08
C PRO A 18 -8.87 15.46 1.72
N ALA A 19 -8.82 14.53 0.78
CA ALA A 19 -9.35 14.71 -0.57
C ALA A 19 -10.49 13.72 -0.87
N VAL A 20 -11.37 14.08 -1.80
CA VAL A 20 -12.40 13.15 -2.30
C VAL A 20 -11.72 11.99 -3.04
N GLN A 21 -12.20 10.77 -2.79
CA GLN A 21 -11.69 9.57 -3.45
C GLN A 21 -11.95 9.63 -4.97
N SER A 22 -11.01 9.09 -5.75
CA SER A 22 -11.30 8.79 -7.15
C SER A 22 -12.36 7.67 -7.23
N VAL A 23 -13.14 7.62 -8.33
CA VAL A 23 -14.22 6.62 -8.50
C VAL A 23 -13.70 5.19 -8.33
N ALA A 24 -12.53 4.88 -8.89
CA ALA A 24 -11.92 3.56 -8.77
C ALA A 24 -11.54 3.21 -7.32
N ARG A 25 -10.95 4.17 -6.58
CA ARG A 25 -10.61 3.99 -5.16
C ARG A 25 -11.86 3.86 -4.29
N GLY A 26 -12.87 4.69 -4.53
CA GLY A 26 -14.14 4.64 -3.80
C GLY A 26 -14.92 3.34 -4.03
N ARG A 27 -14.87 2.77 -5.24
CA ARG A 27 -15.44 1.44 -5.50
C ARG A 27 -14.73 0.35 -4.69
N LEU A 28 -13.40 0.33 -4.69
CA LEU A 28 -12.64 -0.66 -3.93
C LEU A 28 -12.91 -0.54 -2.43
N TRP A 29 -12.90 0.68 -1.90
CA TRP A 29 -13.18 0.90 -0.48
C TRP A 29 -14.64 0.57 -0.10
N PHE A 30 -15.60 0.85 -0.97
CA PHE A 30 -16.98 0.39 -0.77
C PHE A 30 -17.06 -1.15 -0.70
N LEU A 31 -16.35 -1.85 -1.59
CA LEU A 31 -16.30 -3.31 -1.60
C LEU A 31 -15.64 -3.88 -0.35
N ASP A 32 -14.57 -3.24 0.14
CA ASP A 32 -13.91 -3.58 1.40
C ASP A 32 -14.88 -3.48 2.59
N ARG A 33 -15.71 -2.43 2.64
CA ARG A 33 -16.75 -2.28 3.67
C ARG A 33 -17.93 -3.25 3.52
N LEU A 34 -18.27 -3.63 2.29
CA LEU A 34 -19.36 -4.59 2.03
C LEU A 34 -18.95 -6.03 2.37
N TYR A 35 -17.66 -6.37 2.19
CA TYR A 35 -17.09 -7.66 2.52
C TYR A 35 -15.84 -7.49 3.40
N PRO A 36 -16.02 -7.13 4.69
CA PRO A 36 -14.91 -6.94 5.60
C PRO A 36 -14.02 -8.18 5.65
N ALA A 37 -12.70 -7.97 5.72
CA ALA A 37 -11.68 -9.02 5.72
C ALA A 37 -11.59 -9.86 4.43
N SER A 38 -12.25 -9.46 3.33
CA SER A 38 -12.06 -10.10 2.03
C SER A 38 -10.63 -9.93 1.53
N THR A 39 -10.07 -11.01 1.01
CA THR A 39 -8.70 -11.05 0.45
C THR A 39 -8.69 -10.97 -1.07
N SER A 40 -9.85 -10.88 -1.72
CA SER A 40 -9.99 -10.97 -3.19
C SER A 40 -9.29 -9.85 -3.96
N TYR A 41 -8.94 -8.75 -3.29
CA TYR A 41 -8.27 -7.59 -3.88
C TYR A 41 -6.82 -7.42 -3.41
N LEU A 42 -6.32 -8.34 -2.58
CA LEU A 42 -4.90 -8.36 -2.25
C LEU A 42 -4.09 -8.71 -3.50
N MET A 43 -2.96 -8.03 -3.69
CA MET A 43 -1.99 -8.32 -4.76
C MET A 43 -0.66 -8.72 -4.13
N PRO A 44 -0.57 -9.91 -3.51
CA PRO A 44 0.67 -10.38 -2.93
C PRO A 44 1.72 -10.63 -4.01
N PHE A 45 2.97 -10.31 -3.69
CA PHE A 45 4.13 -10.65 -4.50
C PHE A 45 5.26 -11.11 -3.60
N SER A 46 6.09 -12.04 -4.09
CA SER A 46 7.21 -12.59 -3.32
C SER A 46 8.41 -12.81 -4.23
N VAL A 47 9.59 -12.45 -3.73
CA VAL A 47 10.86 -12.63 -4.44
C VAL A 47 11.79 -13.56 -3.67
N ARG A 48 12.53 -14.39 -4.39
CA ARG A 48 13.61 -15.19 -3.83
C ARG A 48 14.94 -14.55 -4.20
N LEU A 49 15.62 -14.00 -3.20
CA LEU A 49 16.98 -13.48 -3.34
C LEU A 49 17.98 -14.57 -2.93
N ARG A 50 19.10 -14.66 -3.65
CA ARG A 50 20.19 -15.61 -3.36
C ARG A 50 21.49 -14.85 -3.21
N GLY A 51 22.29 -15.23 -2.22
CA GLY A 51 23.55 -14.56 -1.88
C GLY A 51 23.42 -13.65 -0.65
N PRO A 52 24.48 -12.87 -0.35
CA PRO A 52 24.48 -11.98 0.81
C PRO A 52 23.44 -10.87 0.65
N LEU A 53 22.51 -10.78 1.61
CA LEU A 53 21.51 -9.72 1.68
C LEU A 53 21.93 -8.66 2.70
N ARG A 54 22.07 -7.42 2.27
CA ARG A 54 22.27 -6.27 3.15
C ARG A 54 20.92 -5.71 3.58
N HIS A 55 20.44 -6.12 4.76
CA HIS A 55 19.11 -5.74 5.27
C HIS A 55 18.88 -4.22 5.31
N GLU A 56 19.88 -3.45 5.74
CA GLU A 56 19.80 -1.98 5.79
C GLU A 56 19.57 -1.35 4.41
N ALA A 57 20.23 -1.89 3.38
CA ALA A 57 20.08 -1.39 2.01
C ALA A 57 18.71 -1.74 1.44
N LEU A 58 18.19 -2.94 1.71
CA LEU A 58 16.84 -3.34 1.31
C LEU A 58 15.80 -2.45 2.01
N GLN A 59 15.94 -2.22 3.31
CA GLN A 59 15.04 -1.36 4.07
C GLN A 59 15.04 0.07 3.51
N ALA A 60 16.21 0.66 3.25
CA ALA A 60 16.32 1.99 2.68
C ALA A 60 15.67 2.08 1.27
N ALA A 61 15.80 1.04 0.45
CA ALA A 61 15.16 0.98 -0.86
C ALA A 61 13.63 0.93 -0.75
N LEU A 62 13.08 0.10 0.15
CA LEU A 62 11.64 0.00 0.41
C LEU A 62 11.07 1.32 0.97
N HIS A 63 11.79 1.96 1.90
CA HIS A 63 11.42 3.29 2.41
C HIS A 63 11.38 4.34 1.30
N THR A 64 12.36 4.31 0.38
CA THR A 64 12.37 5.23 -0.77
C THR A 64 11.14 5.04 -1.65
N VAL A 65 10.74 3.78 -1.92
CA VAL A 65 9.52 3.48 -2.68
C VAL A 65 8.28 4.05 -1.97
N GLU A 66 8.14 3.83 -0.67
CA GLU A 66 7.01 4.34 0.12
C GLU A 66 6.98 5.88 0.19
N GLN A 67 8.14 6.52 0.30
CA GLN A 67 8.27 7.98 0.24
C GLN A 67 7.80 8.52 -1.11
N CYS A 68 8.29 7.94 -2.21
CA CYS A 68 7.96 8.35 -3.57
C CYS A 68 6.49 8.12 -3.95
N HIS A 69 5.84 7.11 -3.36
CA HIS A 69 4.50 6.69 -3.76
C HIS A 69 3.43 6.92 -2.69
N GLU A 70 2.69 7.99 -2.91
CA GLU A 70 1.56 8.47 -2.12
C GLU A 70 0.54 7.40 -1.72
N THR A 71 0.15 6.56 -2.69
CA THR A 71 -0.85 5.52 -2.51
C THR A 71 -0.45 4.53 -1.42
N LEU A 72 0.84 4.29 -1.20
CA LEU A 72 1.36 3.37 -0.19
C LEU A 72 1.21 3.90 1.24
N ARG A 73 0.83 5.18 1.38
CA ARG A 73 0.60 5.88 2.65
C ARG A 73 -0.81 6.44 2.76
N THR A 74 -1.76 5.95 1.96
CA THR A 74 -3.13 6.47 1.92
C THR A 74 -4.09 5.61 2.74
N THR A 75 -4.89 6.23 3.62
CA THR A 75 -6.07 5.60 4.23
C THR A 75 -7.36 6.27 3.75
N PHE A 76 -8.48 5.64 4.05
CA PHE A 76 -9.80 6.02 3.55
C PHE A 76 -10.80 6.16 4.70
N TYR A 77 -11.74 7.08 4.58
CA TYR A 77 -12.81 7.24 5.57
C TYR A 77 -14.04 7.89 4.94
N GLN A 78 -15.16 7.95 5.66
CA GLN A 78 -16.37 8.64 5.21
C GLN A 78 -16.57 9.95 5.99
N HIS A 79 -16.93 11.01 5.26
CA HIS A 79 -17.36 12.28 5.84
C HIS A 79 -18.62 12.77 5.14
N GLY A 80 -19.74 12.90 5.87
CA GLY A 80 -21.01 13.36 5.31
C GLY A 80 -21.52 12.52 4.13
N GLY A 81 -21.32 11.20 4.16
CA GLY A 81 -21.67 10.29 3.06
C GLY A 81 -20.72 10.31 1.86
N THR A 82 -19.66 11.14 1.90
CA THR A 82 -18.63 11.20 0.86
C THR A 82 -17.42 10.39 1.28
N GLY A 83 -16.90 9.55 0.37
CA GLY A 83 -15.65 8.83 0.56
C GLY A 83 -14.45 9.78 0.42
N MET A 84 -13.67 9.88 1.49
CA MET A 84 -12.48 10.71 1.61
C MET A 84 -11.23 9.83 1.68
N GLN A 85 -10.10 10.38 1.27
CA GLN A 85 -8.78 9.75 1.40
C GLN A 85 -7.83 10.73 2.08
N VAL A 86 -6.94 10.19 2.90
CA VAL A 86 -5.88 10.96 3.57
C VAL A 86 -4.56 10.31 3.25
N VAL A 87 -3.59 11.13 2.90
CA VAL A 87 -2.22 10.66 2.70
C VAL A 87 -1.41 11.04 3.92
N HIS A 88 -0.86 10.04 4.59
CA HIS A 88 -0.07 10.22 5.80
C HIS A 88 1.36 10.62 5.46
N PRO A 89 2.04 11.42 6.29
CA PRO A 89 3.48 11.62 6.14
C PRO A 89 4.21 10.28 6.16
N PHE A 90 5.36 10.21 5.51
CA PHE A 90 6.19 9.02 5.60
C PHE A 90 6.74 8.88 7.03
N GLU A 91 6.57 7.69 7.60
CA GLU A 91 7.13 7.32 8.89
C GLU A 91 7.99 6.06 8.73
N PRO A 92 9.30 6.12 9.00
CA PRO A 92 10.18 4.97 8.81
C PRO A 92 9.83 3.84 9.79
N ARG A 93 9.65 2.64 9.26
CA ARG A 93 9.36 1.41 10.03
C ARG A 93 10.43 0.35 9.77
N GLY A 94 10.77 -0.45 10.79
CA GLY A 94 11.72 -1.55 10.64
C GLY A 94 11.14 -2.69 9.79
N LEU A 95 11.98 -3.36 9.01
CA LEU A 95 11.58 -4.55 8.27
C LEU A 95 11.35 -5.73 9.23
N LYS A 96 10.20 -6.41 9.10
CA LYS A 96 9.93 -7.65 9.85
C LYS A 96 10.78 -8.78 9.28
N VAL A 97 11.81 -9.19 10.02
CA VAL A 97 12.68 -10.31 9.63
C VAL A 97 12.29 -11.56 10.41
N VAL A 98 11.99 -12.64 9.70
CA VAL A 98 11.69 -13.96 10.28
C VAL A 98 12.80 -14.92 9.87
N HIS A 99 13.51 -15.46 10.86
CA HIS A 99 14.50 -16.50 10.64
C HIS A 99 13.82 -17.86 10.54
N MET A 100 14.10 -18.61 9.48
CA MET A 100 13.59 -19.94 9.25
C MET A 100 14.73 -20.94 9.11
N PRO A 101 14.56 -22.19 9.57
CA PRO A 101 15.53 -23.24 9.34
C PRO A 101 15.69 -23.52 7.84
N PRO A 102 16.90 -23.94 7.39
CA PRO A 102 17.11 -24.28 5.99
C PRO A 102 16.24 -25.47 5.58
N ASN A 103 15.75 -25.44 4.34
CA ASN A 103 14.92 -26.49 3.73
C ASN A 103 13.56 -26.77 4.40
N ASP A 104 13.10 -25.90 5.30
CA ASP A 104 11.75 -26.01 5.86
C ASP A 104 10.72 -25.34 4.94
N GLN A 105 10.36 -26.07 3.88
CA GLN A 105 9.44 -25.58 2.86
C GLN A 105 8.00 -25.46 3.39
N GLU A 106 7.60 -26.29 4.35
CA GLU A 106 6.25 -26.26 4.91
C GLU A 106 6.04 -24.98 5.73
N THR A 107 6.94 -24.71 6.67
CA THR A 107 6.90 -23.47 7.47
C THR A 107 6.99 -22.22 6.58
N LEU A 108 7.84 -22.24 5.53
CA LEU A 108 7.92 -21.13 4.58
C LEU A 108 6.59 -20.91 3.84
N CYS A 109 5.97 -21.99 3.33
CA CYS A 109 4.70 -21.91 2.63
C CYS A 109 3.57 -21.41 3.53
N GLU A 110 3.54 -21.84 4.79
CA GLU A 110 2.57 -21.37 5.77
C GLU A 110 2.76 -19.89 6.10
N ALA A 111 3.99 -19.46 6.36
CA ALA A 111 4.32 -18.06 6.64
C ALA A 111 3.95 -17.14 5.47
N LEU A 112 4.26 -17.55 4.23
CA LEU A 112 3.86 -16.82 3.03
C LEU A 112 2.34 -16.76 2.90
N ARG A 113 1.64 -17.89 3.05
CA ARG A 113 0.17 -17.91 2.96
C ARG A 113 -0.45 -16.98 3.98
N HIS A 114 0.02 -17.03 5.23
CA HIS A 114 -0.48 -16.19 6.31
C HIS A 114 -0.39 -14.70 5.96
N GLU A 115 0.77 -14.22 5.49
CA GLU A 115 0.95 -12.81 5.14
C GLU A 115 0.18 -12.44 3.85
N GLN A 116 0.11 -13.33 2.86
CA GLN A 116 -0.58 -13.09 1.59
C GLN A 116 -2.11 -13.05 1.72
N THR A 117 -2.68 -13.64 2.79
CA THR A 117 -4.11 -13.62 3.08
C THR A 117 -4.48 -12.72 4.24
N ARG A 118 -3.56 -11.91 4.76
CA ARG A 118 -3.85 -11.00 5.86
C ARG A 118 -4.55 -9.74 5.31
N PRO A 119 -5.80 -9.46 5.70
CA PRO A 119 -6.51 -8.29 5.21
C PRO A 119 -5.85 -7.00 5.70
N PHE A 120 -6.24 -5.90 5.07
CA PHE A 120 -5.95 -4.54 5.54
C PHE A 120 -7.22 -3.95 6.14
N ASP A 121 -7.08 -3.18 7.21
CA ASP A 121 -8.09 -2.21 7.61
C ASP A 121 -7.77 -0.88 6.93
N LEU A 122 -8.41 -0.60 5.79
CA LEU A 122 -8.11 0.58 4.97
C LEU A 122 -8.52 1.91 5.64
N GLU A 123 -9.24 1.87 6.76
CA GLU A 123 -9.49 3.06 7.59
C GLU A 123 -8.32 3.35 8.53
N ALA A 124 -7.68 2.31 9.07
CA ALA A 124 -6.61 2.41 10.07
C ALA A 124 -5.18 2.29 9.51
N GLU A 125 -4.98 1.57 8.40
CA GLU A 125 -3.67 1.32 7.79
C GLU A 125 -3.68 1.45 6.26
N PRO A 126 -2.56 1.88 5.64
CA PRO A 126 -2.43 1.85 4.20
C PRO A 126 -2.48 0.43 3.64
N GLY A 127 -2.96 0.28 2.40
CA GLY A 127 -2.98 -0.99 1.66
C GLY A 127 -1.60 -1.46 1.16
N TRP A 128 -0.55 -1.29 1.97
CA TRP A 128 0.82 -1.64 1.65
C TRP A 128 1.51 -2.27 2.86
N ARG A 129 2.24 -3.37 2.63
CA ARG A 129 3.00 -4.06 3.65
C ARG A 129 4.16 -4.84 3.03
N VAL A 130 5.27 -4.91 3.75
CA VAL A 130 6.49 -5.65 3.40
C VAL A 130 7.07 -6.37 4.62
#